data_AF-A0AAD2YKJ3-F1
#
_entry.id   AF-A0AAD2YKJ3-F1
#
_cell.length_a   1.000
_cell.length_b   1.000
_cell.length_c   1.000
_cell.angle_alpha   90.00
_cell.angle_beta   90.00
_cell.angle_gamma   90.00
#
_symmetry.space_group_name_H-M   'P 1'
#
loop_
_entity.id
_entity.type
_entity.pdbx_description
1 polymer ?
#
loop_
_entity_poly.entity_id
_entity_poly.type
_entity_poly.pdbx_seq_one_letter_code
_entity_poly.pdbx_strand_id
1 'polypeptide(L)'
;MIMDIAEIKRRVDLLKMANNKKYCLIPELAKELKVSKTDLMQFILDNPKLFHTDNQWTYKVMLRSQKVAPNKNLGLGIEEVYILPEDNFRTEEWLQKQKVEKARYIHISEFDYYGVQGYYVSIDKEGDSKYREWLWRNTISKVKEIQSLGVLHKDTFYTGGFGDSFAHPIDYAISPDGLEKLKQAGWTFNQLNPLSR
;
A
#
# COMPACT_ATOMS: atom_id res chain seq x y z
N MET A 1 17.97 -28.77 12.58
CA MET A 1 18.16 -27.31 12.74
C MET A 1 16.79 -26.68 12.69
N ILE A 2 16.46 -25.83 13.67
CA ILE A 2 15.25 -25.03 13.61
C ILE A 2 15.56 -23.86 12.66
N MET A 3 14.77 -23.73 11.60
CA MET A 3 14.85 -22.58 10.70
C MET A 3 14.30 -21.35 11.44
N ASP A 4 15.17 -20.37 11.69
CA ASP A 4 14.81 -19.11 12.34
C ASP A 4 14.37 -18.08 11.29
N ILE A 5 13.15 -17.55 11.44
CA ILE A 5 12.56 -16.59 10.50
C ILE A 5 13.36 -15.29 10.41
N ALA A 6 13.95 -14.83 11.52
CA ALA A 6 14.72 -13.59 11.53
C ALA A 6 16.01 -13.74 10.71
N GLU A 7 16.68 -14.88 10.86
CA GLU A 7 17.86 -15.22 10.08
C GLU A 7 17.52 -15.46 8.60
N ILE A 8 16.38 -16.10 8.29
CA ILE A 8 15.88 -16.25 6.92
C ILE A 8 15.65 -14.88 6.28
N LYS A 9 14.93 -13.99 6.97
CA LYS A 9 14.68 -12.63 6.48
C LYS A 9 15.98 -11.89 6.19
N ARG A 10 16.92 -11.89 7.14
CA ARG A 10 18.23 -11.25 7.00
C ARG A 10 18.96 -11.74 5.74
N ARG A 11 18.98 -13.06 5.50
CA ARG A 11 19.66 -13.64 4.33
C ARG A 11 18.95 -13.33 3.02
N VAL A 12 17.61 -13.35 2.99
CA VAL A 12 16.84 -12.94 1.81
C VAL A 12 17.16 -11.49 1.45
N ASP A 13 17.17 -10.59 2.42
CA ASP A 13 17.45 -9.17 2.19
C ASP A 13 18.89 -8.93 1.70
N LEU A 14 19.87 -9.64 2.28
CA LEU A 14 21.26 -9.59 1.83
C LEU A 14 21.43 -10.16 0.41
N LEU A 15 20.78 -11.28 0.08
CA LEU A 15 20.85 -11.88 -1.25
C LEU A 15 20.17 -10.99 -2.31
N LYS A 16 19.04 -10.37 -1.99
CA LYS A 16 18.38 -9.37 -2.85
C LYS A 16 19.31 -8.20 -3.14
N MET A 17 19.98 -7.68 -2.10
CA MET A 17 20.96 -6.60 -2.23
C MET A 17 22.18 -7.00 -3.06
N ALA A 18 22.80 -8.14 -2.74
CA ALA A 18 24.00 -8.63 -3.42
C ALA A 18 23.74 -8.94 -4.90
N ASN A 19 22.57 -9.48 -5.23
CA ASN A 19 22.20 -9.83 -6.60
C ASN A 19 21.53 -8.68 -7.36
N ASN A 20 21.28 -7.54 -6.70
CA ASN A 20 20.49 -6.43 -7.23
C ASN A 20 19.14 -6.89 -7.84
N LYS A 21 18.40 -7.72 -7.08
CA LYS A 21 17.11 -8.29 -7.48
C LYS A 21 16.04 -7.97 -6.46
N LYS A 22 14.78 -7.92 -6.92
CA LYS A 22 13.59 -7.77 -6.05
C LYS A 22 13.21 -9.05 -5.30
N TYR A 23 13.80 -10.18 -5.66
CA TYR A 23 13.51 -11.50 -5.08
C TYR A 23 14.79 -12.28 -4.80
N CYS A 24 14.67 -13.30 -3.94
CA CYS A 24 15.69 -14.34 -3.71
C CYS A 24 15.14 -15.71 -4.15
N LEU A 25 15.88 -16.48 -4.95
CA LEU A 25 15.40 -17.79 -5.39
C LEU A 25 15.56 -18.84 -4.29
N ILE A 26 14.62 -19.78 -4.18
CA ILE A 26 14.67 -20.88 -3.19
C ILE A 26 16.03 -21.63 -3.20
N PRO A 27 16.61 -21.99 -4.36
CA PRO A 27 17.93 -22.61 -4.41
C PRO A 27 19.07 -21.76 -3.83
N GLU A 28 19.01 -20.44 -4.01
CA GLU A 28 20.04 -19.51 -3.52
C GLU A 28 19.99 -19.45 -1.99
N LEU A 29 18.78 -19.26 -1.45
CA LEU A 29 18.56 -19.20 -0.02
C LEU A 29 18.88 -20.53 0.68
N ALA A 30 18.45 -21.66 0.11
CA ALA A 30 18.72 -22.99 0.68
C ALA A 30 20.22 -23.27 0.77
N LYS A 31 20.98 -22.91 -0.27
CA LYS A 31 22.45 -23.03 -0.28
C LYS A 31 23.07 -22.19 0.82
N GLU A 32 22.64 -20.94 0.95
CA GLU A 32 23.16 -20.03 1.98
C GLU A 32 22.88 -20.58 3.39
N LEU A 33 21.63 -20.98 3.64
CA LEU A 33 21.16 -21.58 4.91
C LEU A 33 21.76 -22.96 5.21
N LYS A 34 22.42 -23.61 4.26
CA LYS A 34 22.93 -24.99 4.36
C LYS A 34 21.81 -25.98 4.70
N VAL A 35 20.64 -25.81 4.09
CA VAL A 35 19.48 -26.71 4.21
C VAL A 35 19.08 -27.26 2.84
N SER A 36 18.29 -28.35 2.82
CA SER A 36 17.75 -28.85 1.56
C SER A 36 16.68 -27.90 1.01
N LYS A 37 16.51 -27.87 -0.32
CA LYS A 37 15.46 -27.06 -0.97
C LYS A 37 14.06 -27.51 -0.55
N THR A 38 13.88 -28.81 -0.33
CA THR A 38 12.61 -29.41 0.06
C THR A 38 12.24 -29.03 1.49
N ASP A 39 13.20 -29.01 2.42
CA ASP A 39 12.92 -28.61 3.80
C ASP A 39 12.57 -27.13 3.88
N LEU A 40 13.32 -26.28 3.16
CA LEU A 40 13.00 -24.84 3.07
C LEU A 40 11.62 -24.62 2.45
N MET A 41 11.28 -25.35 1.39
CA MET A 41 9.95 -25.25 0.77
C MET A 41 8.85 -25.69 1.73
N GLN A 42 9.05 -26.78 2.47
CA GLN A 42 8.09 -27.24 3.47
C GLN A 42 7.89 -26.19 4.57
N PHE A 43 8.97 -25.57 5.06
CA PHE A 43 8.86 -24.50 6.05
C PHE A 43 8.05 -23.30 5.55
N ILE A 44 8.21 -22.92 4.28
CA ILE A 44 7.42 -21.85 3.65
C ILE A 44 5.94 -22.26 3.57
N LEU A 45 5.64 -23.50 3.19
CA LEU A 45 4.27 -24.03 3.13
C LEU A 45 3.62 -24.11 4.51
N ASP A 46 4.39 -24.41 5.55
CA ASP A 46 3.92 -24.46 6.93
C ASP A 46 3.69 -23.06 7.52
N ASN A 47 4.34 -22.02 6.95
CA ASN A 47 4.30 -20.64 7.43
C ASN A 47 3.88 -19.63 6.35
N PRO A 48 2.77 -19.84 5.61
CA PRO A 48 2.46 -19.09 4.39
C PRO A 48 2.22 -17.60 4.64
N LYS A 49 1.83 -17.21 5.86
CA LYS A 49 1.63 -15.81 6.26
C LYS A 49 2.92 -15.02 6.39
N LEU A 50 4.07 -15.69 6.51
CA LEU A 50 5.38 -15.06 6.69
C LEU A 50 6.13 -14.85 5.38
N PHE A 51 5.62 -15.38 4.27
CA PHE A 51 6.31 -15.36 2.99
C PHE A 51 5.45 -14.75 1.89
N HIS A 52 6.03 -13.84 1.12
CA HIS A 52 5.51 -13.44 -0.17
C HIS A 52 6.36 -14.07 -1.26
N THR A 53 5.78 -15.03 -1.98
CA THR A 53 6.45 -15.78 -3.05
C THR A 53 5.74 -15.63 -4.37
N ASP A 54 6.49 -15.56 -5.47
CA ASP A 54 5.95 -15.61 -6.83
C ASP A 54 6.90 -16.35 -7.78
N ASN A 55 6.36 -16.88 -8.88
CA ASN A 55 7.12 -17.52 -9.93
C ASN A 55 7.96 -16.50 -10.68
N GLN A 56 9.26 -16.74 -10.75
CA GLN A 56 10.22 -15.82 -11.35
C GLN A 56 10.61 -16.28 -12.75
N TRP A 57 10.76 -15.30 -13.64
CA TRP A 57 11.09 -15.54 -15.04
C TRP A 57 12.20 -14.61 -15.49
N THR A 58 13.04 -15.07 -16.42
CA THR A 58 13.80 -14.13 -17.26
C THR A 58 12.87 -13.58 -18.34
N TYR A 59 13.15 -12.36 -18.78
CA TYR A 59 12.39 -11.72 -19.85
C TYR A 59 13.29 -11.47 -21.05
N LYS A 60 12.72 -11.56 -22.26
CA LYS A 60 13.40 -11.19 -23.50
C LYS A 60 12.60 -10.13 -24.23
N VAL A 61 13.31 -9.21 -24.87
CA VAL A 61 12.72 -8.23 -25.79
C VAL A 61 12.50 -8.91 -27.13
N MET A 62 11.25 -8.95 -27.59
CA MET A 62 10.90 -9.45 -28.90
C MET A 62 11.26 -8.39 -29.94
N LEU A 63 12.40 -8.57 -30.63
CA LEU A 63 12.98 -7.61 -31.58
C LEU A 63 11.98 -7.03 -32.60
N ARG A 64 11.00 -7.83 -33.05
CA ARG A 64 10.00 -7.40 -34.05
C ARG A 64 8.85 -6.58 -33.49
N SER A 65 8.53 -6.70 -32.19
CA SER A 65 7.36 -6.04 -31.58
C SER A 65 7.72 -5.10 -30.44
N GLN A 66 9.00 -5.04 -30.05
CA GLN A 66 9.50 -4.39 -28.84
C GLN A 66 8.77 -4.81 -27.54
N LYS A 67 7.99 -5.90 -27.58
CA LYS A 67 7.29 -6.42 -26.41
C LYS A 67 8.25 -7.23 -25.55
N VAL A 68 8.11 -7.08 -24.24
CA VAL A 68 8.81 -7.90 -23.25
C VAL A 68 7.97 -9.14 -22.98
N ALA A 69 8.54 -10.33 -23.18
CA ALA A 69 7.85 -11.60 -22.94
C ALA A 69 8.65 -12.48 -21.97
N PRO A 70 7.97 -13.26 -21.11
CA PRO A 70 8.63 -14.30 -20.31
C PRO A 70 9.42 -15.25 -21.21
N ASN A 71 10.61 -15.64 -20.77
CA ASN A 71 11.52 -16.48 -21.53
C ASN A 71 11.84 -17.78 -20.79
N LYS A 72 12.57 -17.71 -19.67
CA LYS A 72 12.98 -18.89 -18.90
C LYS A 72 12.39 -18.85 -17.50
N ASN A 73 11.74 -19.94 -17.08
CA ASN A 73 11.31 -20.13 -15.71
C ASN A 73 12.54 -20.30 -14.79
N LEU A 74 12.64 -19.48 -13.76
CA LEU A 74 13.70 -19.52 -12.74
C LEU A 74 13.27 -20.27 -11.48
N GLY A 75 11.99 -20.65 -11.38
CA GLY A 75 11.36 -21.26 -10.21
C GLY A 75 10.72 -20.22 -9.30
N LEU A 76 10.41 -20.65 -8.07
CA LEU A 76 9.82 -19.80 -7.05
C LEU A 76 10.87 -18.85 -6.47
N GLY A 77 10.53 -17.56 -6.38
CA GLY A 77 11.29 -16.54 -5.69
C GLY A 77 10.54 -16.02 -4.47
N ILE A 78 11.29 -15.69 -3.43
CA ILE A 78 10.80 -14.99 -2.25
C ILE A 78 11.01 -13.49 -2.48
N GLU A 79 9.93 -12.73 -2.57
CA GLU A 79 9.97 -11.28 -2.71
C GLU A 79 10.12 -10.59 -1.35
N GLU A 80 9.43 -11.10 -0.34
CA GLU A 80 9.46 -10.55 1.02
C GLU A 80 9.29 -11.66 2.07
N VAL A 81 9.96 -11.46 3.21
CA VAL A 81 9.81 -12.30 4.40
C VAL A 81 9.39 -11.40 5.55
N TYR A 82 8.33 -11.80 6.25
CA TYR A 82 7.79 -11.12 7.41
C TYR A 82 8.13 -11.90 8.67
N ILE A 83 8.48 -11.20 9.74
CA ILE A 83 8.75 -11.82 11.04
C ILE A 83 7.41 -12.18 11.71
N LEU A 84 6.43 -11.27 11.62
CA LEU A 84 5.09 -11.44 12.17
C LEU A 84 4.04 -11.39 11.06
N PRO A 85 2.94 -12.17 11.16
CA PRO A 85 1.83 -12.08 10.22
C PRO A 85 1.23 -10.67 10.13
N GLU A 86 1.24 -9.92 11.25
CA GLU A 86 0.76 -8.55 11.35
C GLU A 86 1.52 -7.53 10.51
N ASP A 87 2.72 -7.87 10.02
CA ASP A 87 3.51 -7.01 9.14
C ASP A 87 3.24 -7.31 7.66
N ASN A 88 2.59 -8.43 7.36
CA ASN A 88 2.26 -8.84 6.00
C ASN A 88 0.91 -8.28 5.57
N PHE A 89 0.91 -7.28 4.69
CA PHE A 89 -0.32 -6.64 4.21
C PHE A 89 -1.34 -7.57 3.54
N ARG A 90 -0.96 -8.80 3.20
CA ARG A 90 -1.83 -9.83 2.61
C ARG A 90 -2.62 -10.62 3.66
N THR A 91 -2.31 -10.50 4.95
CA THR A 91 -2.91 -11.30 6.03
C THR A 91 -4.10 -10.61 6.68
N GLU A 92 -4.94 -11.37 7.38
CA GLU A 92 -6.04 -10.79 8.15
C GLU A 92 -5.52 -10.09 9.41
N GLU A 93 -4.44 -10.60 10.02
CA GLU A 93 -3.79 -10.02 11.19
C GLU A 93 -3.33 -8.57 10.93
N TRP A 94 -2.68 -8.32 9.79
CA TRP A 94 -2.30 -6.96 9.38
C TRP A 94 -3.53 -6.06 9.20
N LEU A 95 -4.62 -6.59 8.61
CA LEU A 95 -5.83 -5.80 8.39
C LEU A 95 -6.50 -5.41 9.71
N GLN A 96 -6.58 -6.33 10.66
CA GLN A 96 -7.12 -6.05 11.99
C GLN A 96 -6.28 -5.02 12.73
N LYS A 97 -4.95 -5.14 12.66
CA LYS A 97 -4.03 -4.12 13.18
C LYS A 97 -4.31 -2.74 12.58
N GLN A 98 -4.47 -2.63 11.24
CA GLN A 98 -4.82 -1.36 10.62
C GLN A 98 -6.18 -0.82 11.09
N LYS A 99 -7.22 -1.66 11.18
CA LYS A 99 -8.54 -1.23 11.65
C LYS A 99 -8.50 -0.65 13.07
N VAL A 100 -7.70 -1.23 13.95
CA VAL A 100 -7.53 -0.77 15.34
C VAL A 100 -6.66 0.49 15.40
N GLU A 101 -5.42 0.44 14.88
CA GLU A 101 -4.47 1.55 14.96
C GLU A 101 -4.95 2.79 14.19
N LYS A 102 -5.73 2.59 13.12
CA LYS A 102 -6.26 3.66 12.26
C LYS A 102 -7.74 3.91 12.50
N ALA A 103 -8.32 3.47 13.62
CA ALA A 103 -9.75 3.67 13.91
C ALA A 103 -10.17 5.15 13.81
N ARG A 104 -9.34 6.06 14.33
CA ARG A 104 -9.52 7.53 14.30
C ARG A 104 -8.58 8.22 13.29
N TYR A 105 -8.41 7.61 12.12
CA TYR A 105 -7.65 8.17 11.02
C TYR A 105 -8.53 8.34 9.79
N ILE A 106 -8.38 9.46 9.09
CA ILE A 106 -8.96 9.71 7.76
C ILE A 106 -7.87 10.22 6.82
N HIS A 107 -7.84 9.72 5.59
CA HIS A 107 -6.98 10.26 4.55
C HIS A 107 -7.67 11.41 3.83
N ILE A 108 -6.95 12.53 3.72
CA ILE A 108 -7.42 13.76 3.10
C ILE A 108 -6.61 13.97 1.83
N SER A 109 -7.32 14.21 0.73
CA SER A 109 -6.77 14.52 -0.58
C SER A 109 -6.71 16.03 -0.78
N GLU A 110 -5.69 16.48 -1.50
CA GLU A 110 -5.50 17.87 -1.88
C GLU A 110 -6.07 18.08 -3.28
N PHE A 111 -6.83 19.16 -3.47
CA PHE A 111 -7.13 19.67 -4.79
C PHE A 111 -6.05 20.67 -5.17
N ASP A 112 -5.05 20.22 -5.92
CA ASP A 112 -3.92 21.04 -6.37
C ASP A 112 -4.04 21.35 -7.87
N TYR A 113 -4.23 22.63 -8.17
CA TYR A 113 -4.17 23.15 -9.53
C TYR A 113 -3.52 24.53 -9.50
N TYR A 114 -2.23 24.57 -9.84
CA TYR A 114 -1.33 25.71 -9.61
C TYR A 114 -1.23 26.11 -8.13
N GLY A 115 -1.31 25.15 -7.22
CA GLY A 115 -1.40 25.38 -5.79
C GLY A 115 -2.59 24.68 -5.16
N VAL A 116 -2.50 24.38 -3.87
CA VAL A 116 -3.58 23.70 -3.14
C VAL A 116 -4.74 24.68 -2.92
N GLN A 117 -5.85 24.42 -3.58
CA GLN A 117 -7.05 25.27 -3.51
C GLN A 117 -8.01 24.80 -2.40
N GLY A 118 -7.92 23.54 -2.02
CA GLY A 118 -8.76 22.98 -0.97
C GLY A 118 -8.43 21.53 -0.67
N TYR A 119 -9.13 20.99 0.33
CA TYR A 119 -8.98 19.61 0.77
C TYR A 119 -10.32 18.89 0.67
N TYR A 120 -10.26 17.58 0.43
CA TYR A 120 -11.45 16.76 0.35
C TYR A 120 -11.19 15.32 0.79
N VAL A 121 -12.28 14.60 1.05
CA VAL A 121 -12.23 13.18 1.41
C VAL A 121 -12.92 12.36 0.33
N SER A 122 -12.21 11.37 -0.21
CA SER A 122 -12.81 10.35 -1.06
C SER A 122 -13.07 9.08 -0.26
N ILE A 123 -14.27 8.51 -0.40
CA ILE A 123 -14.56 7.17 0.10
C ILE A 123 -13.74 6.18 -0.73
N ASP A 124 -12.93 5.37 -0.05
CA ASP A 124 -12.10 4.36 -0.70
C ASP A 124 -12.98 3.25 -1.28
N LYS A 125 -12.68 2.84 -2.53
CA LYS A 125 -13.41 1.78 -3.23
C LYS A 125 -12.63 0.48 -3.27
N GLU A 126 -13.35 -0.62 -3.32
CA GLU A 126 -12.78 -1.93 -3.56
C GLU A 126 -12.10 -1.96 -4.94
N GLY A 127 -10.87 -2.50 -5.00
CA GLY A 127 -10.08 -2.60 -6.23
C GLY A 127 -9.14 -1.42 -6.52
N ASP A 128 -9.38 -0.24 -5.95
CA ASP A 128 -8.56 0.97 -6.20
C ASP A 128 -7.28 1.03 -5.35
N SER A 129 -7.02 0.01 -4.54
CA SER A 129 -6.09 0.13 -3.42
C SER A 129 -5.29 -1.15 -3.18
N LYS A 130 -3.98 -1.01 -2.96
CA LYS A 130 -3.03 -2.13 -2.88
C LYS A 130 -3.12 -2.88 -1.54
N TYR A 131 -3.52 -2.19 -0.49
CA TYR A 131 -3.49 -2.63 0.90
C TYR A 131 -4.89 -2.69 1.53
N ARG A 132 -5.92 -2.91 0.68
CA ARG A 132 -7.33 -3.01 1.10
C ARG A 132 -7.77 -1.78 1.91
N GLU A 133 -7.31 -0.59 1.51
CA GLU A 133 -7.55 0.68 2.21
C GLU A 133 -9.05 0.95 2.40
N TRP A 134 -9.88 0.52 1.45
CA TRP A 134 -11.34 0.58 1.53
C TRP A 134 -11.97 -0.09 2.75
N LEU A 135 -11.24 -0.99 3.44
CA LEU A 135 -11.70 -1.65 4.66
C LEU A 135 -11.32 -0.91 5.95
N TRP A 136 -10.41 0.06 5.92
CA TRP A 136 -9.88 0.67 7.15
C TRP A 136 -9.55 2.17 7.07
N ARG A 137 -9.27 2.74 5.90
CA ARG A 137 -8.80 4.13 5.72
C ARG A 137 -9.98 5.10 5.63
N ASN A 138 -10.58 5.27 4.46
CA ASN A 138 -11.74 6.15 4.24
C ASN A 138 -13.01 5.33 4.02
N THR A 139 -13.49 4.65 5.06
CA THR A 139 -14.72 3.86 4.97
C THR A 139 -15.95 4.77 5.00
N ILE A 140 -17.07 4.29 4.43
CA ILE A 140 -18.36 5.00 4.44
C ILE A 140 -18.75 5.42 5.87
N SER A 141 -18.54 4.54 6.86
CA SER A 141 -18.88 4.81 8.25
C SER A 141 -18.09 5.99 8.81
N LYS A 142 -16.77 6.04 8.56
CA LYS A 142 -15.91 7.13 9.03
C LYS A 142 -16.27 8.45 8.37
N VAL A 143 -16.50 8.45 7.06
CA VAL A 143 -16.87 9.66 6.32
C VAL A 143 -18.20 10.21 6.84
N LYS A 144 -19.20 9.35 7.10
CA LYS A 144 -20.48 9.78 7.72
C LYS A 144 -20.30 10.34 9.13
N GLU A 145 -19.46 9.70 9.95
CA GLU A 145 -19.15 10.20 11.29
C GLU A 145 -18.50 11.59 11.22
N ILE A 146 -17.50 11.78 10.36
CA ILE A 146 -16.85 13.09 10.16
C ILE A 146 -17.83 14.12 9.59
N GLN A 147 -18.69 13.73 8.66
CA GLN A 147 -19.72 14.60 8.11
C GLN A 147 -20.67 15.12 9.20
N SER A 148 -21.01 14.27 10.18
CA SER A 148 -21.86 14.67 11.33
C SER A 148 -21.21 15.71 12.25
N LEU A 149 -19.89 15.88 12.18
CA LEU A 149 -19.16 16.93 12.89
C LEU A 149 -19.26 18.30 12.19
N GLY A 150 -19.94 18.39 11.04
CA GLY A 150 -20.01 19.63 10.25
C GLY A 150 -18.67 20.02 9.59
N VAL A 151 -17.79 19.03 9.38
CA VAL A 151 -16.47 19.21 8.75
C VAL A 151 -16.55 19.10 7.21
N LEU A 152 -17.50 18.31 6.71
CA LEU A 152 -17.63 18.00 5.28
C LEU A 152 -18.85 18.67 4.68
N HIS A 153 -18.68 19.22 3.48
CA HIS A 153 -19.74 19.86 2.71
C HIS A 153 -19.57 19.60 1.21
N LYS A 154 -20.62 19.88 0.45
CA LYS A 154 -20.54 19.89 -1.01
C LYS A 154 -19.89 21.20 -1.45
N ASP A 155 -18.90 21.09 -2.33
CA ASP A 155 -18.25 22.23 -2.94
C ASP A 155 -17.87 21.89 -4.40
N THR A 156 -17.39 22.87 -5.14
CA THR A 156 -16.90 22.70 -6.51
C THR A 156 -15.56 23.40 -6.65
N PHE A 157 -14.51 22.61 -6.91
CA PHE A 157 -13.22 23.16 -7.28
C PHE A 157 -13.15 23.38 -8.79
N TYR A 158 -12.25 24.24 -9.24
CA TYR A 158 -12.12 24.59 -10.66
C TYR A 158 -10.68 24.41 -11.14
N THR A 159 -10.55 23.81 -12.32
CA THR A 159 -9.30 23.83 -13.10
C THR A 159 -9.49 24.65 -14.36
N GLY A 160 -8.41 25.05 -15.03
CA GLY A 160 -8.43 25.86 -16.25
C GLY A 160 -8.34 27.36 -16.00
N GLY A 161 -8.32 28.14 -17.08
CA GLY A 161 -8.25 29.59 -17.08
C GLY A 161 -9.49 30.24 -17.70
N PHE A 162 -9.33 31.50 -18.14
CA PHE A 162 -10.43 32.26 -18.73
C PHE A 162 -10.77 31.72 -20.12
N GLY A 163 -11.87 30.97 -20.22
CA GLY A 163 -12.39 30.38 -21.46
C GLY A 163 -12.35 28.85 -21.53
N ASP A 164 -11.67 28.19 -20.58
CA ASP A 164 -11.50 26.73 -20.54
C ASP A 164 -11.60 26.17 -19.09
N SER A 165 -12.45 26.79 -18.26
CA SER A 165 -12.64 26.32 -16.88
C SER A 165 -13.49 25.04 -16.82
N PHE A 166 -13.03 24.07 -16.03
CA PHE A 166 -13.72 22.82 -15.74
C PHE A 166 -14.07 22.75 -14.25
N ALA A 167 -15.35 22.52 -13.98
CA ALA A 167 -15.87 22.32 -12.63
C ALA A 167 -15.66 20.88 -12.16
N HIS A 168 -15.15 20.73 -10.94
CA HIS A 168 -14.95 19.46 -10.24
C HIS A 168 -15.82 19.44 -8.99
N PRO A 169 -17.08 18.96 -9.09
CA PRO A 169 -17.96 18.87 -7.94
C PRO A 169 -17.44 17.80 -6.97
N ILE A 170 -17.30 18.18 -5.71
CA ILE A 170 -16.82 17.32 -4.62
C ILE A 170 -17.90 17.25 -3.54
N ASP A 171 -18.36 16.04 -3.22
CA ASP A 171 -19.40 15.84 -2.21
C ASP A 171 -18.91 16.01 -0.75
N TYR A 172 -17.60 15.87 -0.52
CA TYR A 172 -16.98 15.85 0.80
C TYR A 172 -15.75 16.77 0.86
N ALA A 173 -15.93 18.04 0.50
CA ALA A 173 -14.92 19.07 0.71
C ALA A 173 -14.80 19.41 2.20
N ILE A 174 -13.58 19.64 2.67
CA ILE A 174 -13.28 20.01 4.06
C ILE A 174 -13.58 21.50 4.23
N SER A 175 -14.34 21.86 5.27
CA SER A 175 -14.60 23.27 5.60
C SER A 175 -13.31 24.03 5.98
N PRO A 176 -13.28 25.37 5.88
CA PRO A 176 -12.08 26.15 6.22
C PRO A 176 -11.52 25.89 7.63
N ASP A 177 -12.38 25.61 8.60
CA ASP A 177 -12.04 25.25 9.98
C ASP A 177 -12.05 23.72 10.24
N GLY A 178 -12.29 22.93 9.19
CA GLY A 178 -12.57 21.50 9.28
C GLY A 178 -11.38 20.68 9.76
N LEU A 179 -10.15 21.06 9.37
CA LEU A 179 -8.93 20.38 9.84
C LEU A 179 -8.74 20.55 11.36
N GLU A 180 -9.05 21.72 11.91
CA GLU A 180 -8.95 21.95 13.36
C GLU A 180 -10.08 21.25 14.11
N LYS A 181 -11.32 21.28 13.58
CA LYS A 181 -12.43 20.50 14.13
C LYS A 181 -12.14 19.00 14.17
N LEU A 182 -11.51 18.45 13.12
CA LEU A 182 -11.07 17.05 13.11
C LEU A 182 -10.10 16.74 14.24
N LYS A 183 -9.05 17.55 14.41
CA LYS A 183 -8.08 17.39 15.51
C LYS A 183 -8.76 17.49 16.88
N GLN A 184 -9.65 18.47 17.07
CA GLN A 184 -10.40 18.65 18.31
C GLN A 184 -11.31 17.45 18.62
N ALA A 185 -11.88 16.82 17.58
CA ALA A 185 -12.67 15.60 17.69
C ALA A 185 -11.81 14.32 17.79
N GLY A 186 -10.49 14.43 17.94
CA GLY A 186 -9.57 13.31 18.13
C GLY A 186 -9.24 12.54 16.84
N TRP A 187 -9.52 13.10 15.67
CA TRP A 187 -9.14 12.51 14.39
C TRP A 187 -7.72 12.90 13.99
N THR A 188 -7.03 11.94 13.38
CA THR A 188 -5.74 12.13 12.73
C THR A 188 -5.88 12.01 11.22
N PHE A 189 -4.95 12.61 10.49
CA PHE A 189 -4.91 12.59 9.03
C PHE A 189 -3.47 12.70 8.52
N ASN A 190 -3.25 12.43 7.23
CA ASN A 190 -1.94 12.56 6.60
C ASN A 190 -1.43 14.01 6.64
N GLN A 191 -0.12 14.17 6.47
CA GLN A 191 0.45 15.49 6.24
C GLN A 191 -0.13 16.08 4.95
N LEU A 192 -0.44 17.38 5.00
CA LEU A 192 -1.00 18.15 3.89
C LEU A 192 -0.10 19.34 3.57
N ASN A 193 -0.01 19.70 2.30
CA ASN A 193 0.55 20.96 1.83
C ASN A 193 -0.38 22.11 2.22
N PRO A 194 0.15 23.30 2.58
CA PRO A 194 -0.67 24.44 2.94
C PRO A 194 -1.51 24.93 1.75
N LEU A 195 -2.68 25.50 2.04
CA LEU A 195 -3.49 26.18 1.03
C LEU A 195 -2.69 27.32 0.38
N SER A 196 -2.76 27.41 -0.94
CA SER A 196 -2.25 28.55 -1.67
C SER A 196 -3.07 29.79 -1.35
N ARG A 197 -2.38 30.89 -1.07
CA ARG A 197 -2.99 32.21 -0.81
C ARG A 197 -3.36 32.91 -2.09
#